data_AF-A0A1I7JPA7-F1
#
_entry.id   AF-A0A1I7JPA7-F1
#
_cell.length_a   1.000
_cell.length_b   1.000
_cell.length_c   1.000
_cell.angle_alpha   90.00
_cell.angle_beta   90.00
_cell.angle_gamma   90.00
#
_symmetry.space_group_name_H-M   'P 1'
#
loop_
_entity.id
_entity.type
_entity.pdbx_description
1 polymer ?
#
loop_
_entity_poly.entity_id
_entity_poly.type
_entity_poly.pdbx_seq_one_letter_code
_entity_poly.pdbx_strand_id
1 'polypeptide(L)'
;MDTQKKNVMIGIDIFLWTFVILPWIVWGYELIDAYKNGNNYGNGFFGERTFYSGWEAVKMQYEEIMSWGGYIWVRYLILTLAYTIFMIVKIKKMRHEK
;
A
#
# COMPACT_ATOMS: atom_id res chain seq x y z
N MET A 1 -4.31 -21.71 22.19
CA MET A 1 -3.93 -20.29 22.42
C MET A 1 -4.95 -19.66 23.33
N ASP A 2 -4.52 -18.83 24.27
CA ASP A 2 -5.44 -18.08 25.13
C ASP A 2 -6.18 -16.99 24.34
N THR A 3 -7.30 -16.51 24.89
CA THR A 3 -8.10 -15.45 24.28
C THR A 3 -7.27 -14.17 24.09
N GLN A 4 -6.33 -13.91 25.00
CA GLN A 4 -5.44 -12.75 24.95
C GLN A 4 -4.53 -12.77 23.71
N LYS A 5 -3.80 -13.86 23.44
CA LYS A 5 -2.94 -13.95 22.24
C LYS A 5 -3.75 -13.90 20.95
N LYS A 6 -4.97 -14.45 20.92
CA LYS A 6 -5.87 -14.30 19.77
C LYS A 6 -6.20 -12.83 19.50
N ASN A 7 -6.60 -12.09 20.53
CA ASN A 7 -6.93 -10.67 20.40
C ASN A 7 -5.72 -9.84 19.99
N VAL A 8 -4.53 -10.13 20.54
CA VAL A 8 -3.28 -9.49 20.14
C VAL A 8 -2.95 -9.77 18.68
N MET A 9 -3.09 -11.01 18.21
CA MET A 9 -2.83 -11.35 16.81
C MET A 9 -3.75 -10.61 15.84
N ILE A 10 -5.04 -10.48 16.18
CA ILE A 10 -6.01 -9.69 15.40
C ILE A 10 -5.64 -8.21 15.43
N GLY A 11 -5.26 -7.66 16.59
CA GLY A 11 -4.81 -6.27 16.72
C GLY A 11 -3.60 -5.95 15.85
N ILE A 12 -2.61 -6.86 15.80
CA ILE A 12 -1.44 -6.72 14.91
C ILE A 12 -1.89 -6.72 13.44
N ASP A 13 -2.83 -7.58 13.05
CA ASP A 13 -3.32 -7.65 11.67
C ASP A 13 -3.98 -6.34 11.24
N ILE A 14 -4.86 -5.80 12.09
CA ILE A 14 -5.52 -4.50 11.86
C ILE A 14 -4.47 -3.40 11.71
N PHE A 15 -3.48 -3.36 12.61
CA PHE A 15 -2.41 -2.37 12.55
C PHE A 15 -1.62 -2.45 11.24
N LEU A 16 -1.24 -3.65 10.80
CA LEU A 16 -0.52 -3.86 9.54
C LEU A 16 -1.34 -3.41 8.33
N TRP A 17 -2.64 -3.71 8.31
CA TRP A 17 -3.53 -3.27 7.24
C TRP A 17 -3.68 -1.75 7.21
N THR A 18 -3.89 -1.10 8.37
CA THR A 18 -3.94 0.37 8.44
C THR A 18 -2.65 1.01 7.93
N PHE A 19 -1.50 0.48 8.35
CA PHE A 19 -0.19 1.00 7.94
C PHE A 19 0.03 0.87 6.42
N VAL A 20 -0.33 -0.27 5.83
CA VAL A 20 -0.15 -0.48 4.39
C VAL A 20 -1.16 0.30 3.57
N ILE A 21 -2.44 0.34 3.96
CA ILE A 21 -3.51 0.96 3.16
C ILE A 21 -3.30 2.47 2.94
N LEU A 22 -2.74 3.19 3.93
CA LEU A 22 -2.60 4.64 3.87
C LEU A 22 -1.82 5.15 2.64
N PRO A 23 -0.59 4.69 2.35
CA PRO A 23 0.13 5.04 1.12
C PRO A 23 -0.65 4.72 -0.15
N TRP A 24 -1.31 3.56 -0.22
CA TRP A 24 -2.08 3.17 -1.41
C TRP A 24 -3.26 4.11 -1.66
N ILE A 25 -3.92 4.59 -0.61
CA ILE A 25 -4.98 5.60 -0.73
C ILE A 25 -4.40 6.92 -1.24
N VAL A 26 -3.30 7.40 -0.65
CA VAL A 26 -2.64 8.65 -1.05
C VAL A 26 -2.24 8.60 -2.53
N TRP A 27 -1.55 7.55 -2.95
CA TRP A 27 -1.17 7.36 -4.34
C TRP A 27 -2.37 7.21 -5.28
N GLY A 28 -3.43 6.54 -4.83
CA GLY A 28 -4.69 6.48 -5.58
C GLY A 28 -5.26 7.87 -5.85
N TYR A 29 -5.25 8.75 -4.84
CA TYR A 29 -5.66 10.14 -5.02
C TYR A 29 -4.73 10.91 -5.95
N GLU A 30 -3.42 10.76 -5.82
CA GLU A 30 -2.43 11.41 -6.71
C GLU A 30 -2.60 10.97 -8.17
N LEU A 31 -2.86 9.69 -8.43
CA LEU A 31 -3.12 9.19 -9.79
C LEU A 31 -4.41 9.77 -10.37
N ILE A 32 -5.48 9.87 -9.56
CA ILE A 32 -6.75 10.48 -10.00
C ILE A 32 -6.57 11.97 -10.26
N ASP A 33 -5.82 12.66 -9.41
CA ASP A 33 -5.54 14.09 -9.53
C ASP A 33 -4.70 14.37 -10.78
N ALA A 34 -3.63 13.61 -10.99
CA ALA A 34 -2.80 13.67 -12.20
C ALA A 34 -3.63 13.42 -13.47
N TYR A 35 -4.58 12.48 -13.44
CA TYR A 35 -5.47 12.23 -14.57
C TYR A 35 -6.36 13.44 -14.89
N LYS A 36 -6.99 14.03 -13.86
CA LYS A 36 -7.98 15.10 -14.04
C LYS A 36 -7.37 16.46 -14.33
N ASN A 37 -6.30 16.79 -13.61
CA ASN A 37 -5.73 18.13 -13.55
C ASN A 37 -4.39 18.23 -14.27
N GLY A 38 -3.77 17.10 -14.64
CA GLY A 38 -2.40 17.07 -15.13
C GLY A 38 -1.40 17.42 -14.03
N ASN A 39 -0.11 17.27 -14.32
CA ASN A 39 0.95 17.62 -13.38
C ASN A 39 2.27 17.87 -14.12
N ASN A 40 3.19 18.55 -13.45
CA ASN A 40 4.49 18.93 -13.97
C ASN A 40 5.55 17.93 -13.51
N TYR A 41 6.05 17.11 -14.44
CA TYR A 41 7.06 16.09 -14.17
C TYR A 41 8.40 16.48 -14.80
N GLY A 42 9.51 16.22 -14.12
CA GLY A 42 10.84 16.56 -14.62
C GLY A 42 11.96 16.18 -13.65
N ASN A 43 13.19 16.14 -14.15
CA ASN A 43 14.36 15.76 -13.36
C ASN A 43 14.78 16.88 -12.40
N GLY A 44 14.25 16.85 -11.17
CA GLY A 44 14.77 17.58 -10.02
C GLY A 44 14.26 19.02 -9.83
N PHE A 45 14.66 19.62 -8.70
CA PHE A 45 14.21 20.94 -8.21
C PHE A 45 14.47 22.11 -9.17
N PHE A 46 15.41 21.96 -10.11
CA PHE A 46 15.84 22.98 -11.08
C PHE A 46 15.81 22.50 -12.54
N GLY A 47 15.29 21.30 -12.82
CA GLY A 47 15.15 20.80 -14.19
C GLY A 47 13.93 21.41 -14.90
N GLU A 48 13.97 21.44 -16.24
CA GLU A 48 12.78 21.74 -17.04
C GLU A 48 11.68 20.74 -16.68
N ARG A 49 10.56 21.24 -16.16
CA ARG A 49 9.37 20.44 -15.89
C ARG A 49 8.47 20.48 -17.11
N THR A 50 8.08 19.30 -17.59
CA THR A 50 7.14 19.15 -18.67
C THR A 50 5.76 18.89 -18.08
N PHE A 51 4.76 19.63 -18.55
CA PHE A 51 3.37 19.40 -18.16
C PHE A 51 2.80 18.22 -18.94
N TYR A 52 2.27 17.24 -18.22
CA TYR A 52 1.55 16.11 -18.79
C TYR A 52 0.09 16.14 -18.33
N SER A 53 -0.82 15.58 -19.13
CA SER A 53 -2.24 15.49 -18.79
C SER A 53 -2.84 14.13 -19.13
N GLY A 54 -4.01 13.81 -18.54
CA GLY A 54 -4.70 12.55 -18.78
C GLY A 54 -3.83 11.34 -18.42
N TRP A 55 -3.84 10.32 -19.28
CA TRP A 55 -3.10 9.07 -19.03
C TRP A 55 -1.58 9.21 -19.04
N GLU A 56 -1.03 10.21 -19.74
CA GLU A 56 0.41 10.46 -19.72
C GLU A 56 0.85 10.97 -18.34
N ALA A 57 0.06 11.85 -17.72
CA ALA A 57 0.31 12.31 -16.35
C ALA A 57 0.21 11.15 -15.35
N VAL A 58 -0.75 10.24 -15.52
CA VAL A 58 -0.88 9.04 -14.67
C VAL A 58 0.35 8.15 -14.78
N LYS A 59 0.86 7.94 -16.00
CA LYS A 59 2.06 7.12 -16.23
C LYS A 59 3.28 7.73 -15.54
N MET A 60 3.47 9.04 -15.66
CA MET A 60 4.58 9.74 -15.01
C MET A 60 4.48 9.68 -13.48
N GLN A 61 3.29 9.93 -12.91
CA GLN A 61 3.05 9.80 -11.45
C GLN A 61 3.34 8.37 -10.98
N TYR A 62 2.92 7.37 -11.76
CA TYR A 62 3.17 5.96 -11.42
C TYR A 62 4.66 5.66 -11.40
N GLU A 63 5.42 6.10 -12.41
CA GLU A 63 6.87 5.93 -12.45
C GLU A 63 7.55 6.62 -11.25
N GLU A 64 7.09 7.81 -10.88
CA GLU A 64 7.55 8.53 -9.68
C GLU A 64 7.25 7.73 -8.40
N ILE A 65 6.02 7.27 -8.20
CA ILE A 65 5.63 6.42 -7.06
C ILE A 65 6.53 5.18 -6.97
N MET A 66 6.79 4.52 -8.10
CA MET A 66 7.63 3.32 -8.13
C MET A 66 9.09 3.65 -7.78
N SER A 67 9.62 4.80 -8.22
CA SER A 67 10.98 5.26 -7.92
C SER A 67 11.19 5.63 -6.44
N TRP A 68 10.19 6.24 -5.79
CA TRP A 68 10.23 6.65 -4.38
C TRP A 68 9.92 5.52 -3.40
N GLY A 69 9.82 4.28 -3.90
CA GLY A 69 9.69 3.10 -3.06
C GLY A 69 8.38 2.34 -3.25
N GLY A 70 7.61 2.54 -4.32
CA GLY A 70 6.43 1.72 -4.62
C GLY A 70 6.66 0.21 -4.45
N TYR A 71 7.85 -0.28 -4.85
CA TYR A 71 8.25 -1.68 -4.65
C TYR A 71 8.34 -2.12 -3.17
N ILE A 72 8.75 -1.25 -2.24
CA ILE A 72 8.83 -1.60 -0.81
C ILE A 72 7.44 -1.76 -0.21
N TRP A 73 6.50 -0.93 -0.64
CA TRP A 73 5.12 -0.96 -0.18
C TRP A 73 4.34 -2.15 -0.74
N VAL A 74 4.64 -2.58 -1.98
CA VAL A 74 4.16 -3.87 -2.51
C VAL A 74 4.64 -5.04 -1.66
N ARG A 75 5.91 -5.03 -1.21
CA ARG A 75 6.43 -6.07 -0.32
C ARG A 75 5.73 -6.06 1.04
N TYR A 76 5.48 -4.87 1.63
CA TYR A 76 4.72 -4.77 2.86
C TYR A 76 3.29 -5.29 2.72
N LEU A 77 2.63 -5.02 1.59
CA LEU A 77 1.31 -5.59 1.30
C LEU A 77 1.33 -7.12 1.27
N ILE A 78 2.32 -7.72 0.60
CA ILE A 78 2.49 -9.18 0.54
C ILE A 78 2.74 -9.76 1.94
N LEU A 79 3.58 -9.11 2.75
CA LEU A 79 3.85 -9.54 4.12
C LEU A 79 2.61 -9.45 5.01
N THR A 80 1.83 -8.37 4.90
CA THR A 80 0.56 -8.22 5.61
C THR A 80 -0.43 -9.32 5.22
N LEU A 81 -0.58 -9.59 3.92
CA LEU A 81 -1.41 -10.70 3.43
C LEU A 81 -0.96 -12.06 3.98
N ALA A 82 0.35 -12.33 3.95
CA ALA A 82 0.91 -13.57 4.47
C ALA A 82 0.64 -13.72 5.97
N TYR A 83 0.76 -12.64 6.74
CA TYR A 83 0.43 -12.61 8.16
C TYR A 83 -1.06 -12.89 8.41
N THR A 84 -1.96 -12.26 7.64
CA THR A 84 -3.40 -12.50 7.72
C THR A 84 -3.73 -13.97 7.45
N ILE A 85 -3.15 -14.57 6.40
CA ILE A 85 -3.34 -16.00 6.09
C ILE A 85 -2.84 -16.88 7.24
N PHE A 86 -1.64 -16.63 7.73
CA PHE A 86 -1.07 -17.34 8.88
C PHE A 86 -2.00 -17.29 10.11
N MET A 87 -2.52 -16.11 10.41
CA MET A 87 -3.43 -15.88 11.53
C MET A 87 -4.74 -16.66 11.36
N ILE A 88 -5.36 -16.63 10.17
CA ILE A 88 -6.57 -17.40 9.85
C ILE A 88 -6.33 -18.90 10.04
N VAL A 89 -5.24 -19.43 9.48
CA VAL A 89 -4.88 -20.86 9.60
C VAL A 89 -4.71 -21.26 11.07
N LYS A 90 -3.97 -20.44 11.83
CA LYS A 90 -3.71 -20.70 13.25
C LYS A 90 -4.99 -20.65 14.09
N ILE A 91 -5.89 -19.69 13.83
CA ILE A 91 -7.19 -19.59 14.51
C ILE A 91 -8.09 -20.79 14.17
N LYS A 92 -8.14 -21.20 12.90
CA LYS A 92 -8.94 -22.36 12.46
C LYS A 92 -8.48 -23.66 13.12
N LYS A 93 -7.16 -23.94 13.11
CA LYS A 93 -6.60 -25.17 13.69
C LYS A 93 -7.05 -25.38 15.14
N MET A 94 -7.06 -24.31 15.95
CA MET A 94 -7.49 -24.39 17.35
C MET A 94 -8.98 -24.59 17.57
N ARG A 95 -9.84 -24.22 16.60
CA ARG A 95 -11.28 -24.48 16.70
C ARG A 95 -11.56 -25.97 16.52
N HIS A 96 -10.72 -26.69 15.77
CA HIS A 96 -10.85 -28.14 15.57
C HIS A 96 -10.24 -28.98 16.70
N GLU A 97 -9.37 -28.39 17.53
CA GLU A 97 -8.75 -29.03 18.69
C GLU A 97 -9.55 -28.85 20.00
N LYS A 98 -10.69 -28.15 19.95
CA LYS A 98 -11.64 -27.96 21.06
C LYS A 98 -12.95 -28.68 20.77
#